data_AF-A0AAP3E7S0-F1
#
_entry.id   AF-A0AAP3E7S0-F1
#
_cell.length_a   1.000
_cell.length_b   1.000
_cell.length_c   1.000
_cell.angle_alpha   90.00
_cell.angle_beta   90.00
_cell.angle_gamma   90.00
#
_symmetry.space_group_name_H-M   'P 1'
#
loop_
_entity.id
_entity.type
_entity.pdbx_description
1 polymer ?
#
loop_
_entity_poly.entity_id
_entity_poly.type
_entity_poly.pdbx_seq_one_letter_code
_entity_poly.pdbx_strand_id
1 'polypeptide(L)'
;MKRRELLGACAACAPMVAGCTSPDALPEEREPRHPLADQTVSVRIENRSDTDHDVETNARDALAYWETHAEQYVGFGVDFEVVTDDPQLTIAYVDTPEDCQDVEGYSELVLGCAPLLRPGNRLPNDLTAYVVAANRPFGKVRITTKHEIGHVLGLYHDDEPREIMSNRPEDRIPLYDVRINIWETVLEAQERSNDGTRLYSDGITNWNEDEYAVAAEAFNAAHDELTTAEGLVDAALDLTDAFDGHPSVETVALEALRNHLTRLRERMHTSAALTRAMEDASVAADEGDFSRANDHLSAANAHIREINTTGVVELRDIAVALGLVRGFDRDEPVVDIDEDEVE
;
A
#
# COMPACT_ATOMS: atom_id res chain seq x y z
N MET A 1 59.25 43.41 -30.64
CA MET A 1 59.24 43.58 -32.11
C MET A 1 57.79 43.68 -32.51
N LYS A 2 57.19 44.87 -32.64
CA LYS A 2 57.34 45.82 -33.76
C LYS A 2 57.22 45.13 -35.12
N ARG A 3 56.20 45.60 -35.85
CA ARG A 3 56.02 45.69 -37.30
C ARG A 3 54.95 44.73 -37.83
N ARG A 4 53.96 45.14 -38.62
CA ARG A 4 53.68 46.36 -39.43
C ARG A 4 52.37 46.00 -40.17
N GLU A 5 51.49 46.87 -40.67
CA GLU A 5 51.39 48.31 -40.85
C GLU A 5 50.05 48.54 -41.60
N LEU A 6 49.42 49.72 -41.38
CA LEU A 6 48.89 50.64 -42.42
C LEU A 6 47.73 50.16 -43.31
N LEU A 7 46.71 50.92 -43.69
CA LEU A 7 46.31 52.35 -43.68
C LEU A 7 44.76 52.31 -43.77
N GLY A 8 43.98 53.19 -43.15
CA GLY A 8 43.80 54.60 -43.57
C GLY A 8 43.04 54.66 -44.92
N ALA A 9 41.92 55.35 -45.11
CA ALA A 9 41.15 56.29 -44.28
C ALA A 9 39.81 56.59 -45.02
N CYS A 10 38.98 57.44 -44.38
CA CYS A 10 37.87 58.22 -44.94
C CYS A 10 36.54 57.49 -45.15
N ALA A 11 35.38 58.11 -45.00
CA ALA A 11 34.94 59.33 -44.34
C ALA A 11 33.40 59.19 -44.29
N ALA A 12 32.78 59.72 -43.23
CA ALA A 12 31.35 59.64 -42.96
C ALA A 12 30.50 60.31 -44.06
N CYS A 13 29.32 59.73 -44.31
CA CYS A 13 28.06 60.44 -44.58
C CYS A 13 26.92 59.42 -44.60
N ALA A 14 26.02 59.50 -43.62
CA ALA A 14 24.73 58.80 -43.65
C ALA A 14 23.70 59.65 -44.40
N PRO A 15 22.77 59.01 -45.12
CA PRO A 15 21.37 59.17 -44.72
C PRO A 15 20.55 57.86 -44.75
N MET A 16 19.62 57.79 -43.79
CA MET A 16 18.36 57.01 -43.71
C MET A 16 17.58 56.94 -45.07
N VAL A 17 16.74 55.97 -45.49
CA VAL A 17 15.91 54.89 -44.91
C VAL A 17 15.62 53.82 -46.01
N ALA A 18 15.28 52.58 -45.58
CA ALA A 18 14.32 51.61 -46.16
C ALA A 18 14.84 50.41 -47.00
N GLY A 19 14.58 49.19 -46.48
CA GLY A 19 14.13 48.06 -47.31
C GLY A 19 15.01 46.80 -47.37
N CYS A 20 14.65 45.81 -46.53
CA CYS A 20 14.62 44.36 -46.83
C CYS A 20 15.91 43.52 -46.79
N THR A 21 15.92 42.61 -45.80
CA THR A 21 16.18 41.14 -45.84
C THR A 21 17.18 40.69 -44.77
N SER A 22 16.71 40.61 -43.53
CA SER A 22 17.29 39.63 -42.62
C SER A 22 16.80 38.25 -43.07
N PRO A 23 17.70 37.27 -43.27
CA PRO A 23 17.31 35.94 -43.69
C PRO A 23 16.44 35.31 -42.61
N ASP A 24 15.48 34.51 -43.06
CA ASP A 24 14.56 33.70 -42.28
C ASP A 24 15.13 33.29 -40.92
N ALA A 25 14.57 33.87 -39.85
CA ALA A 25 14.49 33.14 -38.60
C ALA A 25 13.66 31.90 -38.93
N LEU A 26 14.34 30.76 -39.07
CA LEU A 26 13.70 29.44 -39.06
C LEU A 26 12.68 29.47 -37.92
N PRO A 27 11.43 29.02 -38.14
CA PRO A 27 10.51 28.89 -37.04
C PRO A 27 11.23 28.06 -35.98
N GLU A 28 11.42 28.62 -34.78
CA GLU A 28 11.76 27.81 -33.62
C GLU A 28 10.78 26.65 -33.66
N GLU A 29 11.29 25.42 -33.82
CA GLU A 29 10.47 24.22 -33.77
C GLU A 29 9.80 24.27 -32.40
N ARG A 30 8.54 24.75 -32.37
CA ARG A 30 7.73 24.74 -31.17
C ARG A 30 7.74 23.29 -30.72
N GLU A 31 8.28 23.06 -29.53
CA GLU A 31 8.23 21.73 -28.96
C GLU A 31 6.80 21.19 -29.08
N PRO A 32 6.62 19.94 -29.50
CA PRO A 32 5.30 19.36 -29.65
C PRO A 32 4.54 19.58 -28.34
N ARG A 33 3.34 20.17 -28.38
CA ARG A 33 2.51 20.33 -27.18
C ARG A 33 1.76 19.03 -26.90
N HIS A 34 1.41 18.83 -25.63
CA HIS A 34 0.46 17.77 -25.26
C HIS A 34 -0.88 18.01 -25.97
N PRO A 35 -1.53 16.97 -26.53
CA PRO A 35 -2.76 17.15 -27.32
C PRO A 35 -3.92 17.75 -26.53
N LEU A 36 -3.92 17.59 -25.20
CA LEU A 36 -4.96 18.11 -24.30
C LEU A 36 -4.56 19.41 -23.60
N ALA A 37 -3.37 19.96 -23.87
CA ALA A 37 -2.91 21.18 -23.19
C ALA A 37 -3.80 22.38 -23.49
N ASP A 38 -4.26 23.03 -22.42
CA ASP A 38 -5.11 24.22 -22.42
C ASP A 38 -6.44 24.02 -23.17
N GLN A 39 -7.01 22.82 -23.09
CA GLN A 39 -8.30 22.47 -23.70
C GLN A 39 -9.36 22.13 -22.66
N THR A 40 -10.63 22.29 -23.06
CA THR A 40 -11.77 21.64 -22.41
C THR A 40 -12.02 20.30 -23.09
N VAL A 41 -11.77 19.21 -22.38
CA VAL A 41 -11.89 17.84 -22.88
C VAL A 41 -13.30 17.33 -22.62
N SER A 42 -13.99 16.89 -23.67
CA SER A 42 -15.30 16.26 -23.55
C SER A 42 -15.17 14.82 -23.03
N VAL A 43 -15.86 14.51 -21.93
CA VAL A 43 -15.73 13.23 -21.21
C VAL A 43 -17.08 12.51 -21.16
N ARG A 44 -17.11 11.23 -21.53
CA ARG A 44 -18.24 10.35 -21.22
C ARG A 44 -17.89 9.48 -20.02
N ILE A 45 -18.86 9.30 -19.13
CA ILE A 45 -18.75 8.35 -18.01
C ILE A 45 -19.64 7.16 -18.32
N GLU A 46 -19.06 5.96 -18.32
CA GLU A 46 -19.78 4.72 -18.55
C GLU A 46 -19.68 3.82 -17.33
N ASN A 47 -20.82 3.47 -16.74
CA ASN A 47 -20.88 2.43 -15.73
C ASN A 47 -21.20 1.09 -16.40
N ARG A 48 -20.19 0.23 -16.54
CA ARG A 48 -20.30 -1.15 -17.02
C ARG A 48 -20.05 -2.16 -15.89
N SER A 49 -20.01 -1.70 -14.64
CA SER A 49 -19.77 -2.49 -13.44
C SER A 49 -21.07 -2.72 -12.69
N ASP A 50 -21.18 -3.86 -12.01
CA ASP A 50 -22.27 -4.20 -11.09
C ASP A 50 -22.14 -3.51 -9.71
N THR A 51 -21.24 -2.52 -9.59
CA THR A 51 -20.99 -1.79 -8.35
C THR A 51 -22.19 -0.94 -7.89
N ASP A 52 -22.41 -0.88 -6.57
CA ASP A 52 -23.41 0.00 -5.94
C ASP A 52 -22.93 1.46 -5.80
N HIS A 53 -21.70 1.77 -6.21
CA HIS A 53 -21.11 3.10 -6.10
C HIS A 53 -21.71 4.09 -7.10
N ASP A 54 -21.84 5.35 -6.69
CA ASP A 54 -22.08 6.47 -7.59
C ASP A 54 -20.81 6.82 -8.39
N VAL A 55 -20.56 6.06 -9.45
CA VAL A 55 -19.36 6.23 -10.29
C VAL A 55 -19.35 7.55 -11.05
N GLU A 56 -20.50 8.19 -11.22
CA GLU A 56 -20.61 9.50 -11.87
C GLU A 56 -20.03 10.59 -10.96
N THR A 57 -20.42 10.59 -9.69
CA THR A 57 -19.80 11.45 -8.67
C THR A 57 -18.31 11.14 -8.52
N ASN A 58 -17.94 9.86 -8.53
CA ASN A 58 -16.53 9.44 -8.44
C ASN A 58 -15.67 10.03 -9.58
N ALA A 59 -16.15 9.94 -10.82
CA ALA A 59 -15.46 10.49 -11.99
C ALA A 59 -15.36 12.01 -11.91
N ARG A 60 -16.44 12.70 -11.53
CA ARG A 60 -16.41 14.18 -11.39
C ARG A 60 -15.42 14.64 -10.34
N ASP A 61 -15.32 13.97 -9.20
CA ASP A 61 -14.33 14.27 -8.17
C ASP A 61 -12.89 14.09 -8.70
N ALA A 62 -12.66 13.05 -9.51
CA ALA A 62 -11.36 12.78 -10.11
C ALA A 62 -10.98 13.80 -11.19
N LEU A 63 -11.94 14.20 -12.03
CA LEU A 63 -11.75 15.24 -13.05
C LEU A 63 -11.45 16.60 -12.39
N ALA A 64 -12.26 17.01 -11.41
CA ALA A 64 -12.07 18.28 -10.69
C ALA A 64 -10.71 18.36 -9.97
N TYR A 65 -10.19 17.21 -9.51
CA TYR A 65 -8.84 17.14 -8.96
C TYR A 65 -7.81 17.56 -10.02
N TRP A 66 -7.88 17.02 -11.23
CA TRP A 66 -6.93 17.36 -12.29
C TRP A 66 -7.13 18.77 -12.82
N GLU A 67 -8.36 19.28 -12.94
CA GLU A 67 -8.59 20.70 -13.30
C GLU A 67 -7.89 21.66 -12.33
N THR A 68 -7.87 21.30 -11.05
CA THR A 68 -7.27 22.12 -9.99
C THR A 68 -5.73 22.00 -9.95
N HIS A 69 -5.17 20.83 -10.27
CA HIS A 69 -3.75 20.53 -10.02
C HIS A 69 -2.91 20.27 -11.28
N ALA A 70 -3.50 20.26 -12.48
CA ALA A 70 -2.80 19.95 -13.71
C ALA A 70 -1.62 20.91 -13.98
N GLU A 71 -1.79 22.21 -13.77
CA GLU A 71 -0.69 23.17 -13.95
C GLU A 71 0.53 22.84 -13.07
N GLN A 72 0.30 22.30 -11.87
CA GLN A 72 1.37 21.92 -10.94
C GLN A 72 2.07 20.64 -11.37
N TYR A 73 1.32 19.60 -11.74
CA TYR A 73 1.88 18.26 -11.94
C TYR A 73 2.20 17.93 -13.40
N VAL A 74 1.38 18.40 -14.35
CA VAL A 74 1.55 18.14 -15.81
C VAL A 74 2.11 19.34 -16.56
N GLY A 75 2.10 20.53 -15.95
CA GLY A 75 2.69 21.75 -16.52
C GLY A 75 1.80 22.51 -17.50
N PHE A 76 0.51 22.17 -17.59
CA PHE A 76 -0.48 22.87 -18.42
C PHE A 76 -1.87 22.81 -17.75
N GLY A 77 -2.75 23.75 -18.12
CA GLY A 77 -4.14 23.73 -17.67
C GLY A 77 -4.98 22.76 -18.50
N VAL A 78 -6.00 22.15 -17.89
CA VAL A 78 -6.99 21.33 -18.60
C VAL A 78 -8.33 21.47 -17.87
N ASP A 79 -9.40 21.59 -18.64
CA ASP A 79 -10.77 21.57 -18.13
C ASP A 79 -11.48 20.31 -18.68
N PHE A 80 -12.52 19.83 -18.00
CA PHE A 80 -13.32 18.70 -18.46
C PHE A 80 -14.81 19.04 -18.50
N GLU A 81 -15.49 18.59 -19.55
CA GLU A 81 -16.95 18.71 -19.69
C GLU A 81 -17.56 17.33 -19.86
N VAL A 82 -18.43 16.93 -18.92
CA VAL A 82 -19.13 15.63 -19.01
C VAL A 82 -20.25 15.72 -20.06
N VAL A 83 -20.19 14.87 -21.09
CA VAL A 83 -21.12 14.83 -22.23
C VAL A 83 -21.70 13.43 -22.45
N THR A 84 -22.82 13.35 -23.18
CA THR A 84 -23.41 12.08 -23.60
C THR A 84 -22.86 11.60 -24.93
N ASP A 85 -22.68 12.50 -25.90
CA ASP A 85 -22.36 12.18 -27.29
C ASP A 85 -21.02 12.76 -27.71
N ASP A 86 -20.34 12.07 -28.64
CA ASP A 86 -19.04 12.45 -29.21
C ASP A 86 -17.94 12.85 -28.20
N PRO A 87 -17.67 12.03 -27.16
CA PRO A 87 -16.62 12.34 -26.18
C PRO A 87 -15.23 12.21 -26.80
N GLN A 88 -14.30 13.00 -26.29
CA GLN A 88 -12.87 12.83 -26.55
C GLN A 88 -12.25 11.78 -25.62
N LEU A 89 -12.75 11.65 -24.39
CA LEU A 89 -12.30 10.67 -23.40
C LEU A 89 -13.51 9.92 -22.84
N THR A 90 -13.41 8.60 -22.75
CA THR A 90 -14.38 7.77 -22.01
C THR A 90 -13.72 7.28 -20.72
N ILE A 91 -14.40 7.43 -19.59
CA ILE A 91 -14.04 6.77 -18.34
C ILE A 91 -15.03 5.62 -18.15
N ALA A 92 -14.55 4.38 -18.31
CA ALA A 92 -15.36 3.17 -18.22
C ALA A 92 -15.08 2.43 -16.91
N TYR A 93 -16.09 2.34 -16.05
CA TYR A 93 -16.03 1.54 -14.83
C TYR A 93 -16.45 0.10 -15.14
N VAL A 94 -15.63 -0.88 -14.80
CA VAL A 94 -15.79 -2.30 -15.15
C VAL A 94 -15.62 -3.20 -13.91
N ASP A 95 -16.04 -4.46 -13.99
CA ASP A 95 -15.90 -5.41 -12.87
C ASP A 95 -14.59 -6.21 -12.89
N THR A 96 -13.98 -6.36 -14.06
CA THR A 96 -12.74 -7.14 -14.25
C THR A 96 -11.76 -6.36 -15.12
N PRO A 97 -10.45 -6.67 -15.06
CA PRO A 97 -9.46 -5.97 -15.88
C PRO A 97 -9.34 -6.52 -17.32
N GLU A 98 -10.31 -7.29 -17.81
CA GLU A 98 -10.23 -7.93 -19.15
C GLU A 98 -10.06 -6.90 -20.28
N ASP A 99 -10.67 -5.71 -20.17
CA ASP A 99 -10.49 -4.61 -21.12
C ASP A 99 -9.04 -4.06 -21.16
N CYS A 100 -8.20 -4.42 -20.18
CA CYS A 100 -6.79 -4.04 -20.09
C CYS A 100 -5.82 -5.13 -20.58
N GLN A 101 -6.31 -6.25 -21.13
CA GLN A 101 -5.47 -7.40 -21.50
C GLN A 101 -4.36 -7.10 -22.53
N ASP A 102 -4.56 -6.07 -23.37
CA ASP A 102 -3.62 -5.69 -24.43
C ASP A 102 -2.52 -4.72 -23.94
N VAL A 103 -2.54 -4.35 -22.66
CA VAL A 103 -1.53 -3.49 -22.04
C VAL A 103 -0.30 -4.33 -21.67
N GLU A 104 0.89 -3.77 -21.92
CA GLU A 104 2.15 -4.39 -21.53
C GLU A 104 2.22 -4.58 -20.00
N GLY A 105 2.64 -5.76 -19.54
CA GLY A 105 2.66 -6.07 -18.11
C GLY A 105 1.29 -6.40 -17.51
N TYR A 106 0.29 -6.70 -18.33
CA TYR A 106 -1.03 -7.13 -17.87
C TYR A 106 -0.97 -8.31 -16.88
N SER A 107 -1.78 -8.21 -15.83
CA SER A 107 -2.14 -9.30 -14.93
C SER A 107 -3.61 -9.17 -14.51
N GLU A 108 -4.19 -10.24 -13.98
CA GLU A 108 -5.55 -10.22 -13.41
C GLU A 108 -5.67 -9.30 -12.17
N LEU A 109 -4.54 -8.78 -11.66
CA LEU A 109 -4.48 -7.87 -10.51
C LEU A 109 -4.46 -6.37 -10.91
N VAL A 110 -4.44 -6.07 -12.20
CA VAL A 110 -4.54 -4.70 -12.72
C VAL A 110 -5.87 -4.08 -12.26
N LEU A 111 -5.82 -2.84 -11.75
CA LEU A 111 -7.00 -2.15 -11.21
C LEU A 111 -7.61 -1.15 -12.18
N GLY A 112 -6.94 -0.89 -13.29
CA GLY A 112 -7.31 0.07 -14.31
C GLY A 112 -6.19 0.19 -15.34
N CYS A 113 -6.52 0.80 -16.47
CA CYS A 113 -5.54 1.16 -17.48
C CYS A 113 -6.03 2.35 -18.29
N ALA A 114 -5.07 3.15 -18.75
CA ALA A 114 -5.31 4.26 -19.65
C ALA A 114 -4.14 4.43 -20.64
N PRO A 115 -4.42 4.89 -21.87
CA PRO A 115 -3.36 5.28 -22.79
C PRO A 115 -2.52 6.42 -22.23
N LEU A 116 -1.19 6.26 -22.23
CA LEU A 116 -0.25 7.33 -21.92
C LEU A 116 -0.11 8.30 -23.11
N LEU A 117 -0.64 9.52 -22.96
CA LEU A 117 -0.50 10.56 -23.99
C LEU A 117 0.75 11.40 -23.76
N ARG A 118 1.59 11.53 -24.79
CA ARG A 118 2.81 12.33 -24.75
C ARG A 118 2.70 13.55 -25.66
N PRO A 119 3.50 14.59 -25.44
CA PRO A 119 3.60 15.68 -26.38
C PRO A 119 3.94 15.17 -27.80
N GLY A 120 3.14 15.59 -28.79
CA GLY A 120 3.24 15.10 -30.16
C GLY A 120 2.45 13.83 -30.49
N ASN A 121 1.82 13.17 -29.51
CA ASN A 121 0.88 12.08 -29.79
C ASN A 121 -0.34 12.61 -30.56
N ARG A 122 -0.86 11.80 -31.49
CA ARG A 122 -2.20 12.02 -32.05
C ARG A 122 -3.22 11.41 -31.10
N LEU A 123 -4.31 12.14 -30.86
CA LEU A 123 -5.42 11.58 -30.09
C LEU A 123 -5.98 10.35 -30.80
N PRO A 124 -6.08 9.20 -30.11
CA PRO A 124 -6.80 8.04 -30.62
C PRO A 124 -8.26 8.42 -30.94
N ASN A 125 -8.87 7.70 -31.88
CA ASN A 125 -10.30 7.86 -32.15
C ASN A 125 -11.18 7.33 -31.00
N ASP A 126 -10.61 6.47 -30.16
CA ASP A 126 -11.24 5.89 -28.97
C ASP A 126 -10.20 5.96 -27.85
N LEU A 127 -10.27 7.02 -27.05
CA LEU A 127 -9.45 7.22 -25.86
C LEU A 127 -10.30 6.82 -24.66
N THR A 128 -10.03 5.64 -24.11
CA THR A 128 -10.77 5.10 -22.98
C THR A 128 -9.83 4.83 -21.81
N ALA A 129 -10.21 5.31 -20.63
CA ALA A 129 -9.62 4.94 -19.35
C ALA A 129 -10.53 3.92 -18.66
N TYR A 130 -10.03 2.71 -18.44
CA TYR A 130 -10.75 1.64 -17.77
C TYR A 130 -10.42 1.62 -16.29
N VAL A 131 -11.44 1.52 -15.43
CA VAL A 131 -11.29 1.49 -13.97
C VAL A 131 -12.07 0.31 -13.43
N VAL A 132 -11.38 -0.63 -12.78
CA VAL A 132 -12.05 -1.75 -12.09
C VAL A 132 -12.73 -1.20 -10.85
N ALA A 133 -14.07 -1.17 -10.83
CA ALA A 133 -14.86 -0.75 -9.68
C ALA A 133 -15.25 -1.95 -8.82
N ALA A 134 -16.06 -2.87 -9.36
CA ALA A 134 -16.53 -4.07 -8.68
C ALA A 134 -16.95 -3.77 -7.22
N ASN A 135 -16.55 -4.62 -6.28
CA ASN A 135 -16.79 -4.44 -4.84
C ASN A 135 -15.73 -3.57 -4.15
N ARG A 136 -14.84 -2.88 -4.89
CA ARG A 136 -13.76 -2.09 -4.28
C ARG A 136 -14.32 -0.88 -3.53
N PRO A 137 -13.71 -0.43 -2.42
CA PRO A 137 -14.18 0.76 -1.71
C PRO A 137 -14.17 2.02 -2.59
N PHE A 138 -15.20 2.88 -2.45
CA PHE A 138 -15.37 4.10 -3.25
C PHE A 138 -14.11 4.97 -3.35
N GLY A 139 -13.41 5.17 -2.24
CA GLY A 139 -12.17 5.95 -2.20
C GLY A 139 -11.02 5.32 -3.00
N LYS A 140 -10.92 3.98 -3.04
CA LYS A 140 -9.92 3.26 -3.84
C LYS A 140 -10.23 3.35 -5.32
N VAL A 141 -11.52 3.23 -5.69
CA VAL A 141 -11.98 3.46 -7.07
C VAL A 141 -11.60 4.88 -7.50
N ARG A 142 -11.86 5.88 -6.66
CA ARG A 142 -11.52 7.29 -6.96
C ARG A 142 -10.03 7.53 -7.17
N ILE A 143 -9.17 6.93 -6.35
CA ILE A 143 -7.72 7.05 -6.52
C ILE A 143 -7.28 6.43 -7.85
N THR A 144 -7.81 5.24 -8.19
CA THR A 144 -7.53 4.63 -9.50
C THR A 144 -8.04 5.51 -10.65
N THR A 145 -9.25 6.07 -10.59
CA THR A 145 -9.74 7.00 -11.62
C THR A 145 -8.81 8.19 -11.80
N LYS A 146 -8.30 8.78 -10.71
CA LYS A 146 -7.30 9.86 -10.79
C LYS A 146 -6.00 9.39 -11.45
N HIS A 147 -5.51 8.21 -11.10
CA HIS A 147 -4.30 7.61 -11.67
C HIS A 147 -4.43 7.44 -13.19
N GLU A 148 -5.53 6.83 -13.66
CA GLU A 148 -5.74 6.60 -15.09
C GLU A 148 -5.86 7.93 -15.87
N ILE A 149 -6.53 8.94 -15.30
CA ILE A 149 -6.56 10.28 -15.92
C ILE A 149 -5.16 10.90 -15.95
N GLY A 150 -4.32 10.66 -14.94
CA GLY A 150 -2.93 11.11 -14.94
C GLY A 150 -2.13 10.56 -16.12
N HIS A 151 -2.31 9.28 -16.49
CA HIS A 151 -1.73 8.72 -17.71
C HIS A 151 -2.25 9.39 -18.98
N VAL A 152 -3.55 9.66 -19.06
CA VAL A 152 -4.14 10.42 -20.18
C VAL A 152 -3.55 11.83 -20.29
N LEU A 153 -3.09 12.43 -19.19
CA LEU A 153 -2.44 13.73 -19.17
C LEU A 153 -0.90 13.66 -19.35
N GLY A 154 -0.33 12.46 -19.40
CA GLY A 154 1.07 12.21 -19.71
C GLY A 154 1.99 11.89 -18.54
N LEU A 155 1.45 11.61 -17.36
CA LEU A 155 2.21 11.21 -16.18
C LEU A 155 2.51 9.71 -16.19
N TYR A 156 3.73 9.36 -15.78
CA TYR A 156 4.17 7.99 -15.50
C TYR A 156 3.94 7.66 -14.02
N HIS A 157 4.18 6.39 -13.66
CA HIS A 157 4.11 5.98 -12.26
C HIS A 157 5.13 6.71 -11.36
N ASP A 158 6.25 7.17 -11.93
CA ASP A 158 7.29 7.87 -11.18
C ASP A 158 7.06 9.37 -10.96
N ASP A 159 6.01 9.92 -11.56
CA ASP A 159 5.70 11.33 -11.46
C ASP A 159 4.89 11.66 -10.19
N GLU A 160 4.93 12.93 -9.79
CA GLU A 160 4.06 13.45 -8.75
C GLU A 160 2.62 13.64 -9.28
N PRO A 161 1.59 13.53 -8.43
CA PRO A 161 1.66 13.23 -7.00
C PRO A 161 1.82 11.74 -6.74
N ARG A 162 2.86 11.35 -6.00
CA ARG A 162 3.21 9.95 -5.74
C ARG A 162 2.08 9.15 -5.08
N GLU A 163 1.27 9.80 -4.24
CA GLU A 163 0.07 9.21 -3.62
C GLU A 163 -1.04 8.78 -4.61
N ILE A 164 -0.99 9.29 -5.85
CA ILE A 164 -1.92 8.94 -6.93
C ILE A 164 -1.20 8.15 -8.02
N MET A 165 -0.07 8.64 -8.52
CA MET A 165 0.58 8.08 -9.71
C MET A 165 1.45 6.87 -9.43
N SER A 166 2.01 6.73 -8.23
CA SER A 166 2.91 5.60 -7.96
C SER A 166 2.19 4.26 -8.08
N ASN A 167 2.83 3.28 -8.71
CA ASN A 167 2.41 1.89 -8.63
C ASN A 167 2.89 1.23 -7.32
N ARG A 168 3.82 1.85 -6.60
CA ARG A 168 4.38 1.34 -5.36
C ARG A 168 3.42 1.57 -4.18
N PRO A 169 3.11 0.54 -3.37
CA PRO A 169 2.23 0.67 -2.20
C PRO A 169 2.67 1.75 -1.20
N GLU A 170 3.97 1.90 -0.97
CA GLU A 170 4.58 2.81 0.01
C GLU A 170 4.26 4.28 -0.23
N ASP A 171 4.14 4.68 -1.50
CA ASP A 171 3.79 6.04 -1.87
C ASP A 171 2.29 6.32 -1.69
N ARG A 172 1.45 5.30 -1.88
CA ARG A 172 -0.01 5.45 -1.94
C ARG A 172 -0.73 5.13 -0.64
N ILE A 173 -0.07 4.41 0.26
CA ILE A 173 -0.65 3.99 1.54
C ILE A 173 -0.05 4.89 2.63
N PRO A 174 -0.86 5.77 3.24
CA PRO A 174 -0.36 6.62 4.31
C PRO A 174 0.18 5.80 5.46
N LEU A 175 1.38 6.18 5.92
CA LEU A 175 2.14 5.47 6.97
C LEU A 175 2.43 4.01 6.61
N TYR A 176 2.74 3.72 5.34
CA TYR A 176 3.05 2.37 4.88
C TYR A 176 4.13 1.68 5.74
N ASP A 177 5.26 2.34 5.97
CA ASP A 177 6.36 1.80 6.77
C ASP A 177 5.91 1.40 8.19
N VAL A 178 5.03 2.18 8.81
CA VAL A 178 4.47 1.85 10.13
C VAL A 178 3.58 0.61 10.05
N ARG A 179 2.74 0.51 9.01
CA ARG A 179 1.86 -0.65 8.81
C ARG A 179 2.66 -1.93 8.60
N ILE A 180 3.71 -1.86 7.77
CA ILE A 180 4.61 -2.99 7.53
C ILE A 180 5.35 -3.37 8.81
N ASN A 181 5.89 -2.41 9.55
CA ASN A 181 6.58 -2.67 10.82
C ASN A 181 5.66 -3.36 11.84
N ILE A 182 4.40 -2.92 11.97
CA ILE A 182 3.41 -3.62 12.82
C ILE A 182 3.19 -5.05 12.33
N TRP A 183 3.02 -5.24 11.02
CA TRP A 183 2.76 -6.55 10.43
C TRP A 183 3.92 -7.53 10.65
N GLU A 184 5.14 -7.11 10.35
CA GLU A 184 6.36 -7.90 10.56
C GLU A 184 6.58 -8.23 12.03
N THR A 185 6.36 -7.27 12.93
CA THR A 185 6.44 -7.50 14.39
C THR A 185 5.43 -8.56 14.85
N VAL A 186 4.21 -8.54 14.29
CA VAL A 186 3.17 -9.54 14.59
C VAL A 186 3.53 -10.91 14.02
N LEU A 187 4.12 -10.97 12.81
CA LEU A 187 4.61 -12.23 12.24
C LEU A 187 5.72 -12.85 13.09
N GLU A 188 6.68 -12.04 13.55
CA GLU A 188 7.73 -12.50 14.46
C GLU A 188 7.14 -13.00 15.78
N ALA A 189 6.17 -12.27 16.36
CA ALA A 189 5.48 -12.71 17.57
C ALA A 189 4.77 -14.07 17.38
N GLN A 190 4.18 -14.31 16.20
CA GLN A 190 3.56 -15.57 15.87
C GLN A 190 4.59 -16.70 15.74
N GLU A 191 5.73 -16.44 15.10
CA GLU A 191 6.83 -17.42 15.00
C GLU A 191 7.32 -17.84 16.40
N ARG A 192 7.57 -16.86 17.27
CA ARG A 192 7.92 -17.08 18.68
C ARG A 192 6.87 -17.91 19.42
N SER A 193 5.59 -17.60 19.21
CA SER A 193 4.48 -18.36 19.80
C SER A 193 4.43 -19.82 19.33
N ASN A 194 4.70 -20.06 18.04
CA ASN A 194 4.76 -21.40 17.47
C ASN A 194 5.91 -22.22 18.07
N ASP A 195 7.09 -21.60 18.22
CA ASP A 195 8.25 -22.23 18.87
C ASP A 195 7.97 -22.53 20.35
N GLY A 196 7.36 -21.60 21.08
CA GLY A 196 6.90 -21.83 22.44
C GLY A 196 5.92 -23.01 22.55
N THR A 197 4.99 -23.13 21.60
CA THR A 197 4.03 -24.26 21.54
C THR A 197 4.72 -25.60 21.28
N ARG A 198 5.74 -25.62 20.42
CA ARG A 198 6.56 -26.82 20.16
C ARG A 198 7.32 -27.24 21.41
N LEU A 199 8.02 -26.31 22.06
CA LEU A 199 8.76 -26.56 23.31
C LEU A 199 7.84 -27.01 24.45
N TYR A 200 6.64 -26.44 24.54
CA TYR A 200 5.61 -26.89 25.49
C TYR A 200 5.22 -28.35 25.23
N SER A 201 5.04 -28.74 23.98
CA SER A 201 4.70 -30.12 23.60
C SER A 201 5.84 -31.09 23.93
N ASP A 202 7.09 -30.67 23.75
CA ASP A 202 8.27 -31.42 24.20
C ASP A 202 8.27 -31.56 25.72
N GLY A 203 7.98 -30.50 26.48
CA GLY A 203 7.86 -30.54 27.93
C GLY A 203 6.77 -31.51 28.41
N ILE A 204 5.61 -31.53 27.75
CA ILE A 204 4.54 -32.51 28.04
C ILE A 204 5.00 -33.94 27.77
N THR A 205 5.78 -34.17 26.71
CA THR A 205 6.32 -35.50 26.39
C THR A 205 7.24 -35.99 27.51
N ASN A 206 8.24 -35.18 27.89
CA ASN A 206 9.18 -35.50 28.97
C ASN A 206 8.47 -35.68 30.32
N TRP A 207 7.46 -34.85 30.61
CA TRP A 207 6.64 -35.00 31.81
C TRP A 207 5.99 -36.39 31.89
N ASN A 208 5.40 -36.86 30.79
CA ASN A 208 4.73 -38.15 30.73
C ASN A 208 5.69 -39.34 30.79
N GLU A 209 6.96 -39.12 30.50
CA GLU A 209 8.05 -40.11 30.61
C GLU A 209 8.73 -40.08 32.00
N ASP A 210 8.18 -39.29 32.94
CA ASP A 210 8.73 -39.04 34.29
C ASP A 210 10.13 -38.39 34.27
N GLU A 211 10.51 -37.75 33.15
CA GLU A 211 11.76 -36.99 33.00
C GLU A 211 11.57 -35.53 33.44
N TYR A 212 11.19 -35.33 34.71
CA TYR A 212 10.72 -34.02 35.20
C TYR A 212 11.73 -32.88 35.10
N ALA A 213 13.03 -33.13 35.34
CA ALA A 213 14.06 -32.12 35.15
C ALA A 213 14.15 -31.64 33.70
N VAL A 214 14.05 -32.55 32.73
CA VAL A 214 14.07 -32.23 31.29
C VAL A 214 12.78 -31.51 30.89
N ALA A 215 11.64 -31.95 31.44
CA ALA A 215 10.36 -31.26 31.25
C ALA A 215 10.41 -29.81 31.74
N ALA A 216 11.00 -29.56 32.92
CA ALA A 216 11.16 -28.21 33.46
C ALA A 216 11.97 -27.29 32.53
N GLU A 217 13.10 -27.78 31.99
CA GLU A 217 13.92 -27.02 31.03
C GLU A 217 13.13 -26.65 29.77
N ALA A 218 12.36 -27.61 29.22
CA ALA A 218 11.53 -27.38 28.04
C ALA A 218 10.40 -26.37 28.32
N PHE A 219 9.74 -26.44 29.48
CA PHE A 219 8.71 -25.48 29.87
C PHE A 219 9.26 -24.08 30.12
N ASN A 220 10.46 -23.95 30.72
CA ASN A 220 11.12 -22.65 30.86
C ASN A 220 11.45 -22.06 29.49
N ALA A 221 12.00 -22.85 28.57
CA ALA A 221 12.28 -22.38 27.21
C ALA A 221 11.00 -21.94 26.48
N ALA A 222 9.90 -22.68 26.64
CA ALA A 222 8.60 -22.30 26.11
C ALA A 222 8.09 -20.98 26.71
N HIS A 223 8.29 -20.76 28.02
CA HIS A 223 7.94 -19.53 28.71
C HIS A 223 8.70 -18.32 28.15
N ASP A 224 10.00 -18.47 27.92
CA ASP A 224 10.86 -17.40 27.37
C ASP A 224 10.41 -16.98 25.96
N GLU A 225 10.08 -17.94 25.08
CA GLU A 225 9.57 -17.65 23.74
C GLU A 225 8.20 -16.94 23.78
N LEU A 226 7.28 -17.38 24.66
CA LEU A 226 5.96 -16.77 24.78
C LEU A 226 6.00 -15.37 25.42
N THR A 227 6.91 -15.13 26.36
CA THR A 227 7.15 -13.80 26.94
C THR A 227 7.75 -12.85 25.90
N THR A 228 8.66 -13.35 25.06
CA THR A 228 9.20 -12.60 23.93
C THR A 228 8.10 -12.25 22.93
N ALA A 229 7.23 -13.21 22.59
CA ALA A 229 6.07 -12.98 21.73
C ALA A 229 5.14 -11.91 22.31
N GLU A 230 4.82 -11.96 23.62
CA GLU A 230 4.02 -10.93 24.30
C GLU A 230 4.64 -9.53 24.14
N GLY A 231 5.96 -9.41 24.37
CA GLY A 231 6.69 -8.14 24.23
C GLY A 231 6.66 -7.57 22.81
N LEU A 232 6.73 -8.43 21.79
CA LEU A 232 6.58 -8.02 20.38
C LEU A 232 5.16 -7.50 20.10
N VAL A 233 4.12 -8.16 20.62
CA VAL A 233 2.73 -7.67 20.46
C VAL A 233 2.53 -6.32 21.17
N ASP A 234 3.15 -6.12 22.33
CA ASP A 234 3.15 -4.82 23.02
C ASP A 234 3.84 -3.73 22.16
N ALA A 235 4.99 -4.04 21.54
CA ALA A 235 5.63 -3.11 20.61
C ALA A 235 4.75 -2.79 19.38
N ALA A 236 4.05 -3.78 18.84
CA ALA A 236 3.10 -3.60 17.75
C ALA A 236 1.91 -2.71 18.15
N LEU A 237 1.41 -2.83 19.40
CA LEU A 237 0.39 -1.94 19.95
C LEU A 237 0.88 -0.50 20.05
N ASP A 238 2.10 -0.27 20.56
CA ASP A 238 2.68 1.07 20.68
C ASP A 238 2.84 1.75 19.30
N LEU A 239 3.22 0.99 18.27
CA LEU A 239 3.31 1.50 16.89
C LEU A 239 1.95 2.00 16.35
N THR A 240 0.82 1.51 16.88
CA THR A 240 -0.50 1.98 16.44
C THR A 240 -0.78 3.45 16.78
N ASP A 241 -0.05 4.04 17.73
CA ASP A 241 -0.21 5.44 18.13
C ASP A 241 0.14 6.42 17.00
N ALA A 242 0.96 5.99 16.02
CA ALA A 242 1.27 6.80 14.84
C ALA A 242 0.03 7.10 13.98
N PHE A 243 -1.04 6.30 14.10
CA PHE A 243 -2.29 6.54 13.39
C PHE A 243 -3.19 7.58 14.07
N ASP A 244 -3.00 7.87 15.36
CA ASP A 244 -3.87 8.79 16.09
C ASP A 244 -3.74 10.22 15.55
N GLY A 245 -4.87 10.77 15.08
CA GLY A 245 -4.92 12.13 14.55
C GLY A 245 -4.26 12.33 13.18
N HIS A 246 -3.80 11.25 12.51
CA HIS A 246 -3.27 11.36 11.16
C HIS A 246 -4.41 11.61 10.15
N PRO A 247 -4.32 12.62 9.27
CA PRO A 247 -5.45 13.05 8.43
C PRO A 247 -5.85 12.03 7.34
N SER A 248 -4.94 11.13 6.96
CA SER A 248 -5.13 10.25 5.78
C SER A 248 -5.17 8.74 6.09
N VAL A 249 -5.41 8.31 7.34
CA VAL A 249 -5.39 6.87 7.71
C VAL A 249 -6.76 6.20 7.63
N GLU A 250 -7.66 6.70 6.79
CA GLU A 250 -9.04 6.20 6.64
C GLU A 250 -9.13 4.70 6.27
N THR A 251 -8.03 4.11 5.80
CA THR A 251 -7.93 2.70 5.43
C THR A 251 -7.52 1.78 6.59
N VAL A 252 -7.15 2.30 7.76
CA VAL A 252 -6.87 1.49 8.96
C VAL A 252 -8.13 1.39 9.80
N ALA A 253 -8.57 0.16 10.08
CA ALA A 253 -9.60 -0.09 11.07
C ALA A 253 -8.98 -0.06 12.48
N LEU A 254 -8.54 1.12 12.94
CA LEU A 254 -7.65 1.26 14.11
C LEU A 254 -8.20 0.63 15.39
N GLU A 255 -9.51 0.80 15.66
CA GLU A 255 -10.15 0.17 16.82
C GLU A 255 -10.12 -1.37 16.72
N ALA A 256 -10.45 -1.91 15.54
CA ALA A 256 -10.39 -3.35 15.31
C ALA A 256 -8.95 -3.88 15.44
N LEU A 257 -7.98 -3.20 14.83
CA LEU A 257 -6.56 -3.53 14.94
C LEU A 257 -6.10 -3.62 16.39
N ARG A 258 -6.35 -2.57 17.19
CA ARG A 258 -5.99 -2.53 18.62
C ARG A 258 -6.69 -3.64 19.41
N ASN A 259 -7.95 -3.95 19.10
CA ASN A 259 -8.67 -5.06 19.72
C ASN A 259 -8.06 -6.43 19.38
N HIS A 260 -7.68 -6.66 18.12
CA HIS A 260 -7.02 -7.91 17.70
C HIS A 260 -5.66 -8.08 18.39
N LEU A 261 -4.84 -7.03 18.41
CA LEU A 261 -3.54 -7.05 19.07
C LEU A 261 -3.66 -7.24 20.59
N THR A 262 -4.63 -6.59 21.25
CA THR A 262 -4.88 -6.77 22.68
C THR A 262 -5.25 -8.22 23.01
N ARG A 263 -6.13 -8.85 22.22
CA ARG A 263 -6.49 -10.26 22.40
C ARG A 263 -5.31 -11.19 22.15
N LEU A 264 -4.46 -10.88 21.17
CA LEU A 264 -3.25 -11.64 20.89
C LEU A 264 -2.27 -11.57 22.07
N ARG A 265 -2.07 -10.37 22.62
CA ARG A 265 -1.25 -10.14 23.82
C ARG A 265 -1.77 -10.92 25.02
N GLU A 266 -3.06 -10.82 25.33
CA GLU A 266 -3.70 -11.58 26.41
C GLU A 266 -3.45 -13.08 26.26
N ARG A 267 -3.56 -13.60 25.04
CA ARG A 267 -3.29 -15.01 24.75
C ARG A 267 -1.83 -15.39 25.01
N MET A 268 -0.86 -14.56 24.61
CA MET A 268 0.57 -14.81 24.89
C MET A 268 0.87 -14.77 26.39
N HIS A 269 0.32 -13.76 27.09
CA HIS A 269 0.44 -13.63 28.53
C HIS A 269 -0.05 -14.87 29.29
N THR A 270 -1.27 -15.32 29.00
CA THR A 270 -1.84 -16.51 29.65
C THR A 270 -1.08 -17.78 29.27
N SER A 271 -0.54 -17.86 28.04
CA SER A 271 0.29 -18.99 27.61
C SER A 271 1.65 -19.00 28.34
N ALA A 272 2.26 -17.85 28.56
CA ALA A 272 3.48 -17.73 29.36
C ALA A 272 3.22 -18.13 30.83
N ALA A 273 2.08 -17.76 31.41
CA ALA A 273 1.68 -18.20 32.75
C ALA A 273 1.43 -19.72 32.83
N LEU A 274 0.82 -20.31 31.79
CA LEU A 274 0.64 -21.75 31.66
C LEU A 274 1.98 -22.50 31.68
N THR A 275 2.93 -22.08 30.84
CA THR A 275 4.24 -22.73 30.74
C THR A 275 5.02 -22.60 32.05
N ARG A 276 4.94 -21.45 32.72
CA ARG A 276 5.54 -21.26 34.05
C ARG A 276 4.94 -22.20 35.11
N ALA A 277 3.63 -22.36 35.12
CA ALA A 277 2.97 -23.30 36.03
C ALA A 277 3.39 -24.76 35.76
N MET A 278 3.59 -25.14 34.50
CA MET A 278 4.09 -26.48 34.14
C MET A 278 5.56 -26.69 34.51
N GLU A 279 6.40 -25.66 34.37
CA GLU A 279 7.78 -25.66 34.86
C GLU A 279 7.81 -25.89 36.38
N ASP A 280 7.08 -25.09 37.16
CA ASP A 280 7.02 -25.20 38.61
C ASP A 280 6.50 -26.58 39.06
N ALA A 281 5.52 -27.14 38.34
CA ALA A 281 5.04 -28.49 38.56
C ALA A 281 6.17 -29.52 38.37
N SER A 282 6.99 -29.33 37.34
CA SER A 282 8.06 -30.26 36.94
C SER A 282 9.18 -30.23 37.96
N VAL A 283 9.58 -29.04 38.41
CA VAL A 283 10.54 -28.87 39.51
C VAL A 283 10.04 -29.53 40.80
N ALA A 284 8.77 -29.34 41.16
CA ALA A 284 8.21 -29.97 42.35
C ALA A 284 8.18 -31.52 42.26
N ALA A 285 7.86 -32.06 41.09
CA ALA A 285 7.85 -33.50 40.85
C ALA A 285 9.26 -34.10 40.90
N ASP A 286 10.27 -33.42 40.35
CA ASP A 286 11.68 -33.83 40.41
C ASP A 286 12.20 -33.86 41.87
N GLU A 287 11.75 -32.91 42.71
CA GLU A 287 12.01 -32.88 44.15
C GLU A 287 11.24 -33.98 44.93
N GLY A 288 10.33 -34.71 44.28
CA GLY A 288 9.46 -35.72 44.89
C GLY A 288 8.24 -35.16 45.63
N ASP A 289 7.94 -33.88 45.48
CA ASP A 289 6.78 -33.20 46.07
C ASP A 289 5.57 -33.21 45.12
N PHE A 290 4.96 -34.38 44.96
CA PHE A 290 3.80 -34.56 44.09
C PHE A 290 2.54 -33.80 44.54
N SER A 291 2.46 -33.41 45.82
CA SER A 291 1.35 -32.57 46.28
C SER A 291 1.48 -31.17 45.68
N ARG A 292 2.67 -30.56 45.79
CA ARG A 292 2.95 -29.25 45.20
C ARG A 292 2.86 -29.31 43.67
N ALA A 293 3.36 -30.38 43.05
CA ALA A 293 3.24 -30.57 41.61
C ALA A 293 1.78 -30.55 41.13
N ASN A 294 0.88 -31.23 41.84
CA ASN A 294 -0.56 -31.24 41.51
C ASN A 294 -1.24 -29.87 41.68
N ASP A 295 -0.81 -29.06 42.63
CA ASP A 295 -1.31 -27.70 42.80
C ASP A 295 -0.92 -26.83 41.58
N HIS A 296 0.32 -26.94 41.10
CA HIS A 296 0.78 -26.25 39.91
C HIS A 296 0.09 -26.76 38.62
N LEU A 297 -0.12 -28.07 38.47
CA LEU A 297 -0.92 -28.63 37.37
C LEU A 297 -2.36 -28.10 37.37
N SER A 298 -2.95 -27.88 38.56
CA SER A 298 -4.28 -27.31 38.69
C SER A 298 -4.31 -25.85 38.21
N ALA A 299 -3.27 -25.08 38.49
CA ALA A 299 -3.08 -23.72 37.98
C ALA A 299 -2.90 -23.70 36.46
N ALA A 300 -2.03 -24.57 35.91
CA ALA A 300 -1.85 -24.75 34.46
C ALA A 300 -3.19 -25.04 33.75
N ASN A 301 -4.00 -25.96 34.30
CA ASN A 301 -5.32 -26.26 33.76
C ASN A 301 -6.30 -25.08 33.81
N ALA A 302 -6.14 -24.13 34.74
CA ALA A 302 -6.93 -22.90 34.75
C ALA A 302 -6.56 -21.99 33.58
N HIS A 303 -5.26 -21.82 33.30
CA HIS A 303 -4.79 -21.04 32.16
C HIS A 303 -5.22 -21.62 30.81
N ILE A 304 -5.25 -22.96 30.65
CA ILE A 304 -5.80 -23.60 29.43
C ILE A 304 -7.25 -23.19 29.19
N ARG A 305 -8.08 -23.12 30.23
CA ARG A 305 -9.49 -22.70 30.10
C ARG A 305 -9.61 -21.23 29.71
N GLU A 306 -8.74 -20.39 30.24
CA GLU A 306 -8.67 -18.97 29.91
C GLU A 306 -8.25 -18.76 28.46
N ILE A 307 -7.19 -19.42 27.98
CA ILE A 307 -6.74 -19.40 26.57
C ILE A 307 -7.87 -19.79 25.62
N ASN A 308 -8.64 -20.83 25.98
CA ASN A 308 -9.79 -21.28 25.19
C ASN A 308 -10.93 -20.24 25.16
N THR A 309 -11.06 -19.42 26.21
CA THR A 309 -12.08 -18.37 26.31
C THR A 309 -11.70 -17.14 25.46
N THR A 310 -10.42 -16.76 25.44
CA THR A 310 -9.92 -15.65 24.59
C THR A 310 -10.08 -15.93 23.10
N GLY A 311 -10.07 -17.22 22.71
CA GLY A 311 -10.23 -17.66 21.34
C GLY A 311 -8.98 -17.45 20.48
N VAL A 312 -9.10 -17.78 19.20
CA VAL A 312 -8.04 -17.56 18.21
C VAL A 312 -8.15 -16.14 17.65
N VAL A 313 -7.00 -15.53 17.36
CA VAL A 313 -6.88 -14.29 16.60
C VAL A 313 -6.26 -14.68 15.26
N GLU A 314 -6.98 -14.43 14.16
CA GLU A 314 -6.49 -14.73 12.82
C GLU A 314 -5.54 -13.61 12.38
N LEU A 315 -4.32 -13.96 11.94
CA LEU A 315 -3.34 -12.96 11.44
C LEU A 315 -3.92 -12.14 10.28
N ARG A 316 -4.78 -12.77 9.47
CA ARG A 316 -5.49 -12.11 8.38
C ARG A 316 -6.34 -10.94 8.87
N ASP A 317 -7.00 -11.06 10.01
CA ASP A 317 -7.84 -9.98 10.55
C ASP A 317 -6.99 -8.75 10.90
N ILE A 318 -5.75 -8.98 11.39
CA ILE A 318 -4.77 -7.93 11.65
C ILE A 318 -4.32 -7.27 10.33
N ALA A 319 -3.97 -8.06 9.32
CA ALA A 319 -3.53 -7.55 8.01
C ALA A 319 -4.65 -6.77 7.29
N VAL A 320 -5.90 -7.22 7.40
CA VAL A 320 -7.09 -6.51 6.90
C VAL A 320 -7.29 -5.20 7.68
N ALA A 321 -7.19 -5.23 9.02
CA ALA A 321 -7.34 -4.03 9.84
C ALA A 321 -6.23 -2.99 9.58
N LEU A 322 -5.02 -3.44 9.23
CA LEU A 322 -3.92 -2.59 8.76
C LEU A 322 -4.13 -2.04 7.34
N GLY A 323 -5.13 -2.52 6.62
CA GLY A 323 -5.39 -2.14 5.22
C GLY A 323 -4.32 -2.64 4.25
N LEU A 324 -3.56 -3.68 4.63
CA LEU A 324 -2.54 -4.33 3.81
C LEU A 324 -3.13 -5.43 2.93
N VAL A 325 -4.17 -6.11 3.40
CA VAL A 325 -4.95 -7.04 2.60
C VAL A 325 -6.20 -6.33 2.11
N ARG A 326 -6.41 -6.34 0.79
CA ARG A 326 -7.66 -5.85 0.19
C ARG A 326 -8.72 -6.91 0.44
N GLY A 327 -9.45 -6.76 1.55
CA GLY A 327 -10.43 -7.77 1.93
C GLY A 327 -11.60 -7.81 0.97
N PHE A 328 -11.56 -8.66 -0.05
CA PHE A 328 -12.76 -9.28 -0.65
C PHE A 328 -12.49 -10.64 -1.32
N ASP A 329 -11.24 -11.02 -1.61
CA ASP A 329 -10.95 -12.37 -2.14
C ASP A 329 -10.20 -13.25 -1.14
N ARG A 330 -10.65 -14.50 -0.98
CA ARG A 330 -10.06 -15.42 0.01
C ARG A 330 -8.66 -15.88 -0.38
N ASP A 331 -8.30 -15.68 -1.65
CA ASP A 331 -7.10 -16.18 -2.33
C ASP A 331 -6.11 -15.07 -2.74
N GLU A 332 -6.40 -13.78 -2.46
CA GLU A 332 -5.46 -12.69 -2.79
C GLU A 332 -4.27 -12.71 -1.82
N PRO A 333 -3.02 -12.75 -2.32
CA PRO A 333 -1.83 -12.77 -1.48
C PRO A 333 -1.75 -11.47 -0.66
N VAL A 334 -1.27 -11.59 0.58
CA VAL A 334 -0.75 -10.42 1.32
C VAL A 334 0.31 -9.79 0.42
N VAL A 335 0.33 -8.46 0.30
CA VAL A 335 1.32 -7.71 -0.51
C VAL A 335 2.66 -8.43 -0.43
N ASP A 336 3.08 -9.01 -1.56
CA ASP A 336 4.30 -9.81 -1.63
C ASP A 336 5.46 -8.84 -1.36
N ILE A 337 6.22 -9.10 -0.31
CA ILE A 337 7.35 -8.26 0.11
C ILE A 337 8.59 -8.59 -0.76
N ASP A 338 8.51 -9.63 -1.59
CA ASP A 338 9.62 -10.20 -2.35
C ASP A 338 9.43 -10.17 -3.88
N GLU A 339 9.00 -9.05 -4.46
CA GLU A 339 9.23 -8.78 -5.90
C GLU A 339 10.05 -7.50 -6.10
N ASP A 340 11.22 -7.47 -5.47
CA ASP A 340 12.40 -6.89 -6.12
C ASP A 340 12.94 -7.95 -7.11
N GLU A 341 13.24 -7.52 -8.35
CA GLU A 341 13.61 -8.32 -9.54
C GLU A 341 12.39 -8.76 -10.35
N VAL A 342 12.04 -8.10 -11.47
CA VAL A 342 12.79 -8.19 -12.74
C VAL A 342 12.73 -6.86 -13.52
N GLU A 343 13.89 -6.51 -14.09
CA GLU A 343 14.18 -5.39 -15.03
C GLU A 343 13.18 -5.19 -16.18
#